data_AF-A0A2H0UT51-F1
#
_entry.id   AF-A0A2H0UT51-F1
#
_cell.length_a   1.000
_cell.length_b   1.000
_cell.length_c   1.000
_cell.angle_alpha   90.00
_cell.angle_beta   90.00
_cell.angle_gamma   90.00
#
_symmetry.space_group_name_H-M   'P 1'
#
loop_
_entity.id
_entity.type
_entity.pdbx_description
1 polymer ?
#
loop_
_entity_poly.entity_id
_entity_poly.type
_entity_poly.pdbx_seq_one_letter_code
_entity_poly.pdbx_strand_id
1 'polypeptide(L)'
;MFEKFIFKRKVRALVVVILRIEKQLSRFESSKNPAYVESLYRAFSSLSDKFMFFVRGKDRFGVLDVLSRIQAIIYEIGSACTKGEMDFVSKKDLDLFWKLKPVFQEKRFKDMNL
;
A
#
# COMPACT_ATOMS: atom_id res chain seq x y z
N MET A 1 -0.94 -27.41 3.76
CA MET A 1 0.42 -26.80 3.77
C MET A 1 0.65 -25.82 2.61
N PHE A 2 0.22 -26.15 1.38
CA PHE A 2 0.38 -25.32 0.17
C PHE A 2 -0.32 -23.94 0.22
N GLU A 3 -1.53 -23.87 0.74
CA GLU A 3 -2.32 -22.62 0.76
C GLU A 3 -1.73 -21.52 1.67
N LYS A 4 -1.14 -21.91 2.81
CA LYS A 4 -0.44 -21.01 3.74
C LYS A 4 0.80 -20.39 3.09
N PHE A 5 1.47 -21.13 2.20
CA PHE A 5 2.63 -20.67 1.45
C PHE A 5 2.23 -19.62 0.39
N ILE A 6 1.17 -19.89 -0.38
CA ILE A 6 0.63 -18.93 -1.35
C ILE A 6 0.23 -17.62 -0.68
N PHE A 7 -0.49 -17.70 0.43
CA PHE A 7 -0.94 -16.53 1.19
C PHE A 7 0.24 -15.67 1.66
N LYS A 8 1.27 -16.28 2.28
CA LYS A 8 2.49 -15.56 2.68
C LYS A 8 3.20 -14.89 1.50
N ARG A 9 3.24 -15.52 0.33
CA ARG A 9 3.81 -14.89 -0.89
C ARG A 9 3.01 -13.69 -1.33
N LYS A 10 1.67 -13.74 -1.29
CA LYS A 10 0.82 -12.59 -1.64
C LYS A 10 1.02 -11.42 -0.66
N VAL A 11 1.08 -11.68 0.65
CA VAL A 11 1.36 -10.63 1.66
C VAL A 11 2.74 -10.01 1.44
N ARG A 12 3.78 -10.82 1.13
CA ARG A 12 5.11 -10.28 0.79
C ARG A 12 5.08 -9.44 -0.49
N ALA A 13 4.40 -9.90 -1.53
CA ALA A 13 4.26 -9.13 -2.77
C ALA A 13 3.56 -7.79 -2.53
N LEU A 14 2.57 -7.78 -1.64
CA LEU A 14 1.87 -6.57 -1.25
C LEU A 14 2.76 -5.60 -0.48
N VAL A 15 3.54 -6.10 0.49
CA VAL A 15 4.54 -5.27 1.18
C VAL A 15 5.49 -4.62 0.18
N VAL A 16 6.00 -5.39 -0.77
CA VAL A 16 6.93 -4.88 -1.79
C VAL A 16 6.27 -3.80 -2.65
N VAL A 17 5.01 -3.99 -3.07
CA VAL A 17 4.34 -2.97 -3.91
C VAL A 17 4.04 -1.68 -3.14
N ILE A 18 3.63 -1.78 -1.87
CA ILE A 18 3.42 -0.61 -1.01
C ILE A 18 4.73 0.19 -0.88
N LEU A 19 5.84 -0.47 -0.54
CA LEU A 19 7.14 0.20 -0.40
C LEU A 19 7.65 0.81 -1.71
N ARG A 20 7.32 0.21 -2.86
CA ARG A 20 7.65 0.78 -4.18
C ARG A 20 6.85 2.03 -4.48
N ILE A 21 5.55 2.03 -4.18
CA ILE A 21 4.69 3.21 -4.34
C ILE A 21 5.18 4.33 -3.42
N GLU A 22 5.47 4.02 -2.15
CA GLU A 22 6.03 4.98 -1.19
C GLU A 22 7.32 5.63 -1.70
N LYS A 23 8.27 4.81 -2.20
CA LYS A 23 9.53 5.31 -2.77
C LYS A 23 9.32 6.19 -4.01
N GLN A 24 8.25 5.98 -4.77
CA GLN A 24 7.91 6.84 -5.90
C GLN A 24 7.33 8.16 -5.40
N LEU A 25 6.42 8.12 -4.41
CA LEU A 25 5.87 9.30 -3.75
C LEU A 25 6.92 10.16 -3.07
N SER A 26 8.02 9.58 -2.56
CA SER A 26 9.11 10.35 -1.95
C SER A 26 9.83 11.29 -2.94
N ARG A 27 9.53 11.21 -4.24
CA ARG A 27 10.01 12.13 -5.29
C ARG A 27 9.06 13.31 -5.50
N PHE A 28 8.21 13.62 -4.52
CA PHE A 28 7.15 14.63 -4.59
C PHE A 28 7.64 16.02 -5.00
N GLU A 29 8.90 16.36 -4.70
CA GLU A 29 9.53 17.64 -5.10
C GLU A 29 9.54 17.85 -6.62
N SER A 30 9.56 16.76 -7.40
CA SER A 30 9.53 16.81 -8.87
C SER A 30 8.11 16.93 -9.46
N SER A 31 7.07 16.96 -8.61
CA SER A 31 5.68 17.03 -9.07
C SER A 31 5.23 18.46 -9.36
N LYS A 32 4.15 18.61 -10.14
CA LYS A 32 3.52 19.92 -10.39
C LYS A 32 2.91 20.55 -9.13
N ASN A 33 2.63 19.76 -8.10
CA ASN A 33 2.07 20.23 -6.83
C ASN A 33 2.76 19.55 -5.63
N PRO A 34 4.00 19.98 -5.28
CA PRO A 34 4.81 19.31 -4.27
C PRO A 34 4.13 19.19 -2.90
N ALA A 35 3.43 20.23 -2.44
CA ALA A 35 2.78 20.23 -1.13
C ALA A 35 1.64 19.20 -1.01
N TYR A 36 0.84 19.04 -2.07
CA TYR A 36 -0.21 18.02 -2.12
C TYR A 36 0.39 16.60 -2.08
N VAL A 37 1.39 16.35 -2.92
CA VAL A 37 2.02 15.03 -3.01
C VAL A 37 2.82 14.73 -1.73
N GLU A 38 3.45 15.72 -1.11
CA GLU A 38 4.12 15.57 0.18
C GLU A 38 3.14 15.15 1.28
N SER A 39 1.95 15.76 1.33
CA SER A 39 0.89 15.37 2.27
C SER A 39 0.49 13.90 2.09
N LEU A 40 0.28 13.48 0.83
CA LEU A 40 0.01 12.08 0.50
C LEU A 40 1.15 11.17 0.92
N TYR A 41 2.40 11.55 0.61
CA TYR A 41 3.60 10.79 0.97
C TYR A 41 3.71 10.59 2.48
N ARG A 42 3.58 11.65 3.28
CA ARG A 42 3.66 11.58 4.75
C ARG A 42 2.57 10.67 5.32
N ALA A 43 1.33 10.83 4.86
CA ALA A 43 0.22 9.98 5.28
C ALA A 43 0.44 8.51 4.89
N PHE A 44 0.88 8.27 3.65
CA PHE A 44 1.15 6.94 3.12
C PHE A 44 2.29 6.24 3.85
N SER A 45 3.40 6.93 4.10
CA SER A 45 4.58 6.43 4.81
C SER A 45 4.24 6.04 6.26
N SER A 46 3.48 6.88 6.98
CA SER A 46 3.02 6.53 8.32
C SER A 46 2.17 5.24 8.35
N LEU A 47 1.34 5.04 7.33
CA LEU A 47 0.49 3.85 7.23
C LEU A 47 1.28 2.62 6.75
N SER A 48 2.23 2.79 5.83
CA SER A 48 3.10 1.70 5.35
C SER A 48 3.94 1.16 6.51
N ASP A 49 4.48 2.02 7.36
CA ASP A 49 5.20 1.63 8.56
C ASP A 49 4.32 0.81 9.51
N LYS A 50 3.11 1.29 9.83
CA LYS A 50 2.15 0.52 10.66
C LYS A 50 1.85 -0.85 10.07
N PHE A 51 1.65 -0.93 8.75
CA PHE A 51 1.45 -2.19 8.07
C PHE A 51 2.68 -3.11 8.17
N MET A 52 3.89 -2.55 8.07
CA MET A 52 5.15 -3.30 8.26
C MET A 52 5.34 -3.81 9.69
N PHE A 53 4.97 -3.02 10.70
CA PHE A 53 4.94 -3.47 12.09
C PHE A 53 3.98 -4.66 12.27
N PHE A 54 2.80 -4.61 11.65
CA PHE A 54 1.86 -5.72 11.64
C PHE A 54 2.43 -6.97 10.98
N VAL A 55 2.98 -6.87 9.76
CA VAL A 55 3.52 -8.03 9.03
C VAL A 55 4.70 -8.68 9.78
N ARG A 56 5.43 -7.90 10.58
CA ARG A 56 6.50 -8.38 11.46
C ARG A 56 5.99 -9.03 12.76
N GLY A 57 4.68 -9.06 12.99
CA GLY A 57 4.06 -9.61 14.19
C GLY A 57 4.19 -8.73 15.43
N LYS A 58 4.55 -7.44 15.27
CA LYS A 58 4.78 -6.50 16.38
C LYS A 58 3.52 -5.73 16.82
N ASP A 59 2.51 -5.67 15.97
CA ASP A 59 1.20 -5.07 16.27
C ASP A 59 0.12 -5.93 15.59
N ARG A 60 -1.00 -6.16 16.25
CA ARG A 60 -2.10 -6.99 15.73
C ARG A 60 -3.41 -6.23 15.63
N PHE A 61 -3.48 -4.99 16.11
CA PHE A 61 -4.71 -4.21 16.12
C PHE A 61 -4.78 -3.26 14.94
N GLY A 62 -5.98 -3.09 14.37
CA GLY A 62 -6.25 -2.04 13.38
C GLY A 62 -5.63 -2.22 12.00
N VAL A 63 -5.04 -3.37 11.66
CA VAL A 63 -4.44 -3.58 10.31
C VAL A 63 -5.44 -3.36 9.17
N LEU A 64 -6.70 -3.75 9.35
CA LEU A 64 -7.73 -3.55 8.34
C LEU A 64 -8.05 -2.06 8.14
N ASP A 65 -8.01 -1.25 9.20
CA ASP A 65 -8.16 0.20 9.12
C ASP A 65 -6.96 0.82 8.38
N VAL A 66 -5.74 0.43 8.77
CA VAL A 66 -4.49 0.88 8.12
C VAL A 66 -4.54 0.58 6.61
N LEU A 67 -4.95 -0.63 6.23
CA LEU A 67 -5.07 -1.03 4.83
C LEU A 67 -6.19 -0.31 4.09
N SER A 68 -7.33 -0.06 4.75
CA SER A 68 -8.43 0.75 4.19
C SER A 68 -7.94 2.16 3.84
N ARG A 69 -7.15 2.76 4.74
CA ARG A 69 -6.56 4.09 4.53
C ARG A 69 -5.48 4.09 3.46
N ILE A 70 -4.64 3.06 3.40
CA ILE A 70 -3.68 2.84 2.29
C ILE A 70 -4.44 2.75 0.96
N GLN A 71 -5.56 2.03 0.92
CA GLN A 71 -6.38 1.90 -0.28
C GLN A 71 -6.97 3.26 -0.71
N ALA A 72 -7.45 4.07 0.23
CA ALA A 72 -7.98 5.40 -0.06
C ALA A 72 -6.89 6.30 -0.69
N ILE A 73 -5.68 6.30 -0.11
CA ILE A 73 -4.56 7.09 -0.65
C ILE A 73 -4.14 6.58 -2.05
N ILE A 74 -4.07 5.26 -2.26
CA ILE A 74 -3.74 4.69 -3.58
C ILE A 74 -4.80 5.04 -4.63
N TYR A 75 -6.07 5.13 -4.21
CA TYR A 75 -7.15 5.61 -5.08
C TYR A 75 -6.95 7.08 -5.47
N GLU A 76 -6.62 7.95 -4.51
CA GLU A 76 -6.30 9.36 -4.78
C GLU A 76 -5.10 9.50 -5.72
N ILE A 77 -4.03 8.74 -5.49
CA ILE A 77 -2.84 8.69 -6.35
C ILE A 77 -3.24 8.28 -7.77
N GLY A 78 -4.02 7.22 -7.93
CA GLY A 78 -4.47 6.76 -9.25
C GLY A 78 -5.34 7.79 -9.97
N SER A 79 -6.19 8.51 -9.24
CA SER A 79 -6.99 9.63 -9.76
C SER A 79 -6.10 10.78 -10.24
N ALA A 80 -5.13 11.20 -9.43
CA ALA A 80 -4.15 12.22 -9.79
C ALA A 80 -3.30 11.82 -11.01
N CYS A 81 -2.92 10.54 -11.11
CA CYS A 81 -2.21 10.01 -12.28
C CYS A 81 -3.06 10.10 -13.55
N THR A 82 -4.34 9.74 -13.46
CA THR A 82 -5.28 9.79 -14.60
C THR A 82 -5.51 11.22 -15.08
N LYS A 83 -5.45 12.21 -14.17
CA LYS A 83 -5.55 13.64 -14.48
C LYS A 83 -4.23 14.27 -14.96
N GLY A 84 -3.12 13.55 -14.93
CA GLY A 84 -1.80 14.10 -15.29
C GLY A 84 -1.20 15.06 -14.26
N GLU A 85 -1.69 15.00 -13.02
CA GLU A 85 -1.18 15.75 -11.87
C GLU A 85 0.02 15.03 -11.22
N MET A 86 0.10 13.70 -11.42
CA MET A 86 1.16 12.84 -10.90
C MET A 86 1.60 11.81 -11.97
N ASP A 87 2.78 11.97 -12.56
CA ASP A 87 3.25 11.14 -13.68
C ASP A 87 4.39 10.17 -13.31
N PHE A 88 4.98 10.34 -12.13
CA PHE A 88 6.12 9.55 -11.65
C PHE A 88 5.72 8.28 -10.88
N VAL A 89 4.42 8.05 -10.61
CA VAL A 89 3.93 6.81 -10.00
C VAL A 89 3.53 5.81 -11.09
N SER A 90 4.16 4.63 -11.02
CA SER A 90 3.99 3.53 -11.96
C SER A 90 2.58 2.95 -11.94
N LYS A 91 1.88 3.04 -13.08
CA LYS A 91 0.60 2.35 -13.30
C LYS A 91 0.69 0.85 -13.01
N LYS A 92 1.81 0.21 -13.35
CA LYS A 92 2.04 -1.22 -13.09
C LYS A 92 2.03 -1.55 -11.60
N ASP A 93 2.58 -0.69 -10.74
CA ASP A 93 2.56 -0.90 -9.30
C ASP A 93 1.16 -0.66 -8.72
N LEU A 94 0.43 0.35 -9.22
CA LEU A 94 -0.98 0.56 -8.86
C LEU A 94 -1.85 -0.65 -9.23
N ASP A 95 -1.74 -1.16 -10.46
CA ASP A 95 -2.47 -2.34 -10.92
C ASP A 95 -2.12 -3.59 -10.10
N LEU A 96 -0.84 -3.76 -9.76
CA LEU A 96 -0.39 -4.87 -8.92
C LEU A 96 -0.97 -4.77 -7.50
N PHE A 97 -1.06 -3.57 -6.92
CA PHE A 97 -1.73 -3.37 -5.64
C PHE A 97 -3.21 -3.79 -5.72
N TRP A 98 -3.95 -3.34 -6.73
CA TRP A 98 -5.37 -3.70 -6.90
C TRP A 98 -5.56 -5.21 -7.11
N LYS A 99 -4.65 -5.87 -7.82
CA LYS A 99 -4.64 -7.33 -7.98
C LYS A 99 -4.40 -8.07 -6.66
N LEU A 100 -3.61 -7.50 -5.75
CA LEU A 100 -3.29 -8.08 -4.45
C LEU A 100 -4.29 -7.71 -3.35
N LYS A 101 -5.10 -6.66 -3.52
CA LYS A 101 -6.15 -6.23 -2.58
C LYS A 101 -7.06 -7.36 -2.06
N PRO A 102 -7.50 -8.34 -2.86
CA PRO A 102 -8.36 -9.42 -2.37
C PRO A 102 -7.75 -10.24 -1.22
N VAL A 103 -6.42 -10.20 -1.03
CA VAL A 103 -5.73 -10.81 0.13
C VAL A 103 -6.34 -10.38 1.45
N PHE A 104 -6.83 -9.14 1.56
CA PHE A 104 -7.43 -8.60 2.79
C PHE A 104 -8.80 -9.18 3.12
N GLN A 105 -9.49 -9.72 2.13
CA GLN A 105 -10.80 -10.33 2.28
C GLN A 105 -10.69 -11.84 2.57
N GLU A 106 -9.51 -12.44 2.38
CA GLU A 106 -9.27 -13.83 2.72
C GLU A 106 -9.45 -14.02 4.24
N LYS A 107 -10.25 -15.01 4.68
CA LYS A 107 -10.43 -15.36 6.11
C LYS A 107 -9.09 -15.46 6.84
N ARG A 108 -8.08 -16.04 6.19
CA ARG A 108 -6.70 -16.19 6.71
C ARG A 108 -6.02 -14.87 7.09
N PHE A 109 -6.38 -13.75 6.46
CA PHE A 109 -5.86 -12.42 6.81
C PHE A 109 -6.57 -11.84 8.04
N LYS A 110 -7.86 -12.16 8.22
CA LYS A 110 -8.62 -11.80 9.42
C LYS A 110 -8.24 -12.67 10.63
N ASP A 111 -7.97 -13.95 10.36
CA ASP A 111 -7.63 -14.98 11.35
C ASP A 111 -6.11 -15.06 11.61
N MET A 112 -5.33 -14.09 11.09
CA MET A 112 -3.87 -14.12 11.07
C MET A 112 -3.30 -13.89 12.50
N ASN A 113 -3.41 -14.90 13.35
CA ASN A 113 -2.46 -15.18 14.41
C ASN A 113 -1.17 -15.67 13.75
N LEU A 114 -0.35 -14.74 13.24
CA LEU A 114 1.01 -15.04 12.77
C LEU A 114 1.89 -15.51 13.92
#